data_AF-K2BY78-F1
#
_entry.id   AF-K2BY78-F1
#
_cell.length_a   1.000
_cell.length_b   1.000
_cell.length_c   1.000
_cell.angle_alpha   90.00
_cell.angle_beta   90.00
_cell.angle_gamma   90.00
#
_symmetry.space_group_name_H-M   'P 1'
#
loop_
_entity.id
_entity.type
_entity.pdbx_description
1 polymer ?
#
loop_
_entity_poly.entity_id
_entity_poly.type
_entity_poly.pdbx_seq_one_letter_code
_entity_poly.pdbx_strand_id
1 'polypeptide(L)'
;MAMIDEYNDALTRIKNNNPIRVQKGSRINNDTVALEAGRARGSIKKSRKIFAELIYEIENAAKSQTQIDSNPIQNRLEKWKKEKEHYRLLYHQALNRELMLLEQIADLENCQNG
;
A
#
# COMPACT_ATOMS: atom_id res chain seq x y z
N MET A 1 22.10 28.87 11.73
CA MET A 1 20.76 28.39 11.34
C MET A 1 20.79 27.31 10.26
N ALA A 2 21.60 27.43 9.20
CA ALA A 2 21.57 26.57 7.99
C ALA A 2 21.45 25.03 8.18
N MET A 3 21.99 24.48 9.27
CA MET A 3 21.96 23.02 9.51
C MET A 3 20.55 22.46 9.74
N ILE A 4 19.64 23.22 10.37
CA ILE A 4 18.27 22.72 10.61
C ILE A 4 17.46 22.77 9.31
N ASP A 5 17.67 23.82 8.53
CA ASP A 5 17.03 24.03 7.23
C ASP A 5 17.42 22.90 6.25
N GLU A 6 18.71 22.51 6.23
CA GLU A 6 19.19 21.36 5.45
C GLU A 6 18.44 20.05 5.79
N TYR A 7 18.10 19.81 7.07
CA TYR A 7 17.33 18.64 7.47
C TYR A 7 15.83 18.76 7.15
N ASN A 8 15.26 19.96 7.26
CA ASN A 8 13.87 20.22 6.88
C ASN A 8 13.67 20.01 5.36
N ASP A 9 14.62 20.49 4.56
CA ASP A 9 14.64 20.26 3.12
C ASP A 9 14.79 18.76 2.80
N ALA A 10 15.68 18.07 3.52
CA ALA A 10 15.85 16.62 3.39
C ALA A 10 14.56 15.85 3.73
N LEU A 11 13.89 16.22 4.83
CA LEU A 11 12.60 15.64 5.21
C LEU A 11 11.54 15.87 4.13
N THR A 12 11.47 17.09 3.58
CA THR A 12 10.53 17.43 2.50
C THR A 12 10.77 16.59 1.24
N ARG A 13 12.04 16.40 0.85
CA ARG A 13 12.40 15.53 -0.29
C ARG A 13 11.97 14.09 -0.10
N ILE A 14 12.19 13.52 1.10
CA ILE A 14 11.77 12.14 1.40
C ILE A 14 10.26 12.03 1.40
N LYS A 15 9.53 12.98 2.01
CA LYS A 15 8.05 13.03 1.99
C LYS A 15 7.48 13.04 0.57
N ASN A 16 8.13 13.77 -0.33
CA ASN A 16 7.73 13.87 -1.74
C ASN A 16 8.25 12.72 -2.62
N ASN A 17 8.88 11.69 -2.03
CA ASN A 17 9.50 10.57 -2.73
C ASN A 17 10.53 10.99 -3.80
N ASN A 18 11.21 12.12 -3.58
CA ASN A 18 12.29 12.63 -4.45
C ASN A 18 13.62 12.82 -3.68
N PRO A 19 14.14 11.76 -3.02
CA PRO A 19 15.43 11.82 -2.34
C PRO A 19 16.60 11.93 -3.32
N ILE A 20 17.68 12.56 -2.87
CA ILE A 20 18.93 12.76 -3.61
C ILE A 20 19.98 11.73 -3.19
N ARG A 21 20.07 11.39 -1.90
CA ARG A 21 21.14 10.55 -1.34
C ARG A 21 20.64 9.21 -0.79
N VAL A 22 19.39 9.15 -0.32
CA VAL A 22 18.77 7.88 0.10
C VAL A 22 17.95 7.25 -1.03
N GLN A 23 17.66 5.95 -0.92
CA GLN A 23 16.83 5.25 -1.91
C GLN A 23 15.38 5.75 -1.88
N LYS A 24 14.71 5.78 -3.04
CA LYS A 24 13.28 6.08 -3.13
C LYS A 24 12.47 5.07 -2.31
N GLY A 25 11.43 5.55 -1.63
CA GLY A 25 10.64 4.72 -0.71
C GLY A 25 11.35 4.35 0.60
N SER A 26 12.51 4.94 0.92
CA SER A 26 13.16 4.73 2.22
C SER A 26 12.22 5.12 3.37
N ARG A 27 12.28 4.36 4.46
CA ARG A 27 11.53 4.67 5.68
C ARG A 27 11.98 6.00 6.27
N ILE A 28 11.02 6.88 6.55
CA ILE A 28 11.25 8.17 7.23
C ILE A 28 11.64 7.89 8.69
N ASN A 29 12.83 8.33 9.07
CA ASN A 29 13.34 8.37 10.44
C ASN A 29 14.54 9.33 10.52
N ASN A 30 15.03 9.60 11.73
CA ASN A 30 16.12 10.53 11.98
C ASN A 30 17.40 10.21 11.19
N ASP A 31 17.76 8.95 11.06
CA ASP A 31 18.98 8.54 10.36
C ASP A 31 18.83 8.70 8.85
N THR A 32 17.67 8.35 8.29
CA THR A 32 17.37 8.55 6.87
C THR A 32 17.41 10.04 6.51
N VAL A 33 16.81 10.89 7.34
CA VAL A 33 16.82 12.35 7.14
C VAL A 33 18.24 12.92 7.25
N ALA A 34 19.03 12.46 8.23
CA ALA A 34 20.43 12.87 8.35
C ALA A 34 21.25 12.48 7.12
N LEU A 35 21.07 11.26 6.61
CA LEU A 35 21.78 10.74 5.45
C LEU A 35 21.38 11.49 4.17
N GLU A 36 20.10 11.82 4.03
CA GLU A 36 19.57 12.63 2.92
C GLU A 36 20.08 14.09 2.94
N ALA A 37 20.33 14.65 4.12
CA ALA A 37 21.01 15.93 4.28
C ALA A 37 22.53 15.86 4.07
N GLY A 38 23.08 14.66 3.78
CA GLY A 38 24.52 14.46 3.58
C GLY A 38 25.33 14.41 4.88
N ARG A 39 24.69 14.07 6.00
CA ARG A 39 25.31 13.94 7.32
C ARG A 39 25.35 12.47 7.75
N ALA A 40 26.19 12.16 8.73
CA ALA A 40 26.29 10.81 9.27
C ALA A 40 25.02 10.42 10.05
N ARG A 41 24.73 9.11 10.12
CA ARG A 41 23.68 8.58 11.00
C ARG A 41 23.94 9.00 12.46
N GLY A 42 22.89 9.23 13.23
CA GLY A 42 23.00 9.72 14.61
C GLY A 42 23.35 11.20 14.76
N SER A 43 23.43 11.98 13.67
CA SER A 43 23.66 13.44 13.74
C SER A 43 22.48 14.20 14.38
N ILE A 44 21.26 13.65 14.23
CA ILE A 44 20.03 14.18 14.84
C ILE A 44 19.81 13.45 16.18
N LYS A 45 20.27 14.07 17.28
CA LYS A 45 20.18 13.50 18.64
C LYS A 45 19.02 14.08 19.45
N LYS A 46 18.18 13.22 20.03
CA LYS A 46 17.05 13.62 20.90
C LYS A 46 17.44 14.48 22.09
N SER A 47 18.67 14.33 22.61
CA SER A 47 19.16 15.12 23.75
C SER A 47 19.38 16.61 23.43
N ARG A 48 19.45 16.99 22.15
CA ARG A 48 19.65 18.38 21.74
C ARG A 48 18.29 19.03 21.46
N LYS A 49 17.90 19.99 22.31
CA LYS A 49 16.61 20.71 22.22
C LYS A 49 16.36 21.37 20.86
N ILE A 50 17.40 21.79 20.15
CA ILE A 50 17.29 22.38 18.81
C ILE A 50 16.63 21.45 17.78
N PHE A 51 16.69 20.12 17.99
CA PHE A 51 16.05 19.15 17.10
C PHE A 51 14.66 18.73 17.56
N ALA A 52 14.14 19.24 18.68
CA ALA A 52 12.88 18.76 19.24
C ALA A 52 11.71 18.90 18.24
N GLU A 53 11.62 20.04 17.58
CA GLU A 53 10.60 20.32 16.56
C GLU A 53 10.79 19.45 15.32
N LEU A 54 11.99 19.39 14.76
CA LEU A 54 12.32 18.51 13.63
C LEU A 54 12.02 17.04 13.93
N ILE A 55 12.38 16.54 15.12
CA ILE A 55 12.12 15.15 15.52
C ILE A 55 10.61 14.89 15.57
N TYR A 56 9.84 15.83 16.11
CA TYR A 56 8.38 15.73 16.13
C TYR A 56 7.80 15.65 14.71
N GLU A 57 8.27 16.49 13.79
CA GLU A 57 7.86 16.44 12.38
C GLU A 57 8.23 15.12 11.68
N ILE A 58 9.45 14.61 11.93
CA ILE A 58 9.90 13.32 11.40
C ILE A 58 9.01 12.19 11.92
N GLU A 59 8.70 12.17 13.22
CA GLU A 59 7.85 11.15 13.82
C GLU A 59 6.42 11.21 13.26
N ASN A 60 5.88 12.40 13.02
CA ASN A 60 4.58 12.58 12.37
C ASN A 60 4.60 12.09 10.92
N ALA A 61 5.61 12.48 10.14
CA ALA A 61 5.77 12.04 8.75
C ALA A 61 5.95 10.51 8.65
N ALA A 62 6.68 9.89 9.57
CA ALA A 62 6.86 8.44 9.63
C ALA A 62 5.53 7.71 9.89
N LYS A 63 4.68 8.24 10.79
CA LYS A 63 3.33 7.69 11.02
C LYS A 63 2.46 7.80 9.76
N SER A 64 2.48 8.96 9.10
CA SER A 64 1.74 9.16 7.84
C SER A 64 2.24 8.23 6.73
N GLN A 65 3.54 7.99 6.62
CA GLN A 65 4.10 7.03 5.66
C GLN A 65 3.56 5.61 5.89
N THR A 66 3.53 5.13 7.14
CA THR A 66 2.96 3.81 7.44
C THR A 66 1.47 3.70 7.13
N GLN A 67 0.71 4.79 7.27
CA GLN A 67 -0.71 4.82 6.88
C GLN A 67 -0.87 4.81 5.36
N ILE A 68 -0.03 5.53 4.62
CA ILE A 68 -0.07 5.56 3.15
C ILE A 68 0.38 4.21 2.56
N ASP A 69 1.44 3.59 3.11
CA ASP A 69 1.91 2.26 2.70
C ASP A 69 0.84 1.17 2.95
N SER A 70 -0.06 1.39 3.91
CA SER A 70 -1.14 0.46 4.20
C SER A 70 -2.31 0.47 3.19
N ASN A 71 -2.45 1.43 2.26
CA ASN A 71 -3.79 1.70 1.70
C ASN A 71 -4.04 1.86 0.17
N PRO A 72 -3.16 1.47 -0.77
CA PRO A 72 -3.58 1.27 -2.16
C PRO A 72 -3.42 -0.16 -2.68
N ILE A 73 -2.52 -0.97 -2.12
CA ILE A 73 -2.33 -2.37 -2.55
C ILE A 73 -3.34 -3.28 -1.86
N GLN A 74 -3.61 -3.08 -0.57
CA GLN A 74 -4.60 -3.86 0.18
C GLN A 74 -6.01 -3.66 -0.35
N ASN A 75 -6.43 -2.41 -0.59
CA ASN A 75 -7.72 -2.11 -1.21
C ASN A 75 -7.87 -2.72 -2.61
N ARG A 76 -6.81 -2.67 -3.43
CA ARG A 76 -6.81 -3.36 -4.73
C ARG A 76 -6.95 -4.86 -4.52
N LEU A 77 -6.14 -5.47 -3.66
CA LEU A 77 -6.17 -6.90 -3.39
C LEU A 77 -7.54 -7.38 -2.90
N GLU A 78 -8.20 -6.64 -2.01
CA GLU A 78 -9.56 -6.95 -1.58
C GLU A 78 -10.57 -6.85 -2.71
N LYS A 79 -10.46 -5.83 -3.58
CA LYS A 79 -11.29 -5.71 -4.78
C LYS A 79 -11.13 -6.93 -5.69
N TRP A 80 -9.88 -7.30 -6.03
CA TRP A 80 -9.61 -8.47 -6.87
C TRP A 80 -10.12 -9.78 -6.24
N LYS A 81 -10.03 -9.93 -4.91
CA LYS A 81 -10.59 -11.10 -4.20
C LYS A 81 -12.11 -11.16 -4.33
N LYS A 82 -12.81 -10.04 -4.10
CA LYS A 82 -14.27 -9.97 -4.24
C LYS A 82 -14.71 -10.25 -5.67
N GLU A 83 -13.99 -9.69 -6.65
CA GLU A 83 -14.27 -9.87 -8.07
C GLU A 83 -14.05 -11.33 -8.51
N LYS A 84 -12.96 -11.96 -8.06
CA LYS A 84 -12.72 -13.39 -8.29
C LYS A 84 -13.85 -14.27 -7.74
N GLU A 85 -14.27 -14.06 -6.49
CA GLU A 85 -15.34 -14.84 -5.90
C GLU A 85 -16.69 -14.59 -6.58
N HIS A 86 -16.96 -13.35 -7.00
CA HIS A 86 -18.15 -13.03 -7.76
C HIS A 86 -18.23 -13.80 -9.09
N TYR A 87 -17.16 -13.78 -9.88
CA TYR A 87 -17.11 -14.52 -11.15
C TYR A 87 -17.12 -16.04 -10.95
N ARG A 88 -16.49 -16.55 -9.89
CA ARG A 88 -16.58 -17.97 -9.52
C ARG A 88 -18.03 -18.38 -9.25
N LEU A 89 -18.78 -17.57 -8.50
CA LEU A 89 -20.18 -17.85 -8.19
C LEU A 89 -21.05 -17.82 -9.45
N LEU A 90 -20.91 -16.80 -10.29
CA LEU A 90 -21.65 -16.69 -11.55
C LEU A 90 -21.37 -17.88 -12.48
N TYR A 91 -20.10 -18.31 -12.56
CA TYR A 91 -19.71 -19.48 -13.33
C TYR A 91 -20.42 -20.75 -12.85
N HIS A 92 -20.39 -21.02 -11.54
CA HIS A 92 -21.07 -22.19 -10.98
C HIS A 92 -22.60 -22.12 -11.17
N GLN A 93 -23.20 -20.94 -11.04
CA GLN A 93 -24.64 -20.76 -11.28
C GLN A 93 -25.01 -21.05 -12.74
N ALA A 94 -24.23 -20.54 -13.70
CA ALA A 94 -24.45 -20.80 -15.13
C ALA A 94 -24.31 -22.29 -15.46
N LEU A 95 -23.25 -22.93 -14.97
CA LEU A 95 -23.00 -24.35 -15.19
C LEU A 95 -24.12 -25.23 -14.62
N ASN A 96 -24.58 -24.93 -13.41
CA ASN A 96 -25.68 -25.67 -12.79
C ASN A 96 -26.97 -25.52 -13.61
N ARG A 97 -27.27 -24.31 -14.10
CA ARG A 97 -28.43 -24.09 -14.96
C ARG A 97 -28.33 -24.89 -16.25
N GLU A 98 -27.16 -24.94 -16.87
CA GLU A 98 -26.93 -25.71 -18.10
C GLU A 98 -27.11 -27.21 -17.87
N LEU A 99 -26.56 -27.76 -16.78
CA LEU A 99 -26.74 -29.17 -16.41
C LEU A 99 -28.22 -29.52 -16.20
N MET A 100 -28.97 -28.69 -15.48
CA MET A 100 -30.41 -28.90 -15.26
C MET A 100 -31.22 -28.85 -16.55
N LEU A 101 -30.86 -27.97 -17.49
CA LEU A 101 -31.52 -27.89 -18.80
C LEU A 101 -31.23 -29.14 -19.64
N LEU A 102 -30.00 -29.65 -19.61
CA LEU A 102 -29.65 -30.88 -20.31
C LEU A 102 -30.41 -32.09 -19.77
N GLU A 103 -30.55 -32.20 -18.44
CA GLU A 103 -31.34 -33.25 -17.79
C GLU A 103 -32.82 -33.17 -18.20
N GLN A 104 -33.41 -31.98 -18.17
CA GLN A 104 -34.79 -31.77 -18.61
C GLN A 104 -35.02 -32.13 -20.08
N ILE A 105 -34.07 -31.79 -20.96
CA ILE A 105 -34.16 -32.15 -22.38
C ILE A 105 -34.12 -33.67 -22.54
N ALA A 106 -33.21 -34.36 -21.85
CA ALA A 106 -33.12 -35.81 -21.89
C ALA A 106 -34.41 -36.48 -21.40
N ASP A 107 -35.00 -35.99 -20.31
CA ASP A 107 -36.29 -36.50 -19.80
C ASP A 107 -37.42 -36.31 -20.80
N LEU A 108 -37.49 -35.15 -21.47
CA LEU A 108 -38.49 -34.87 -22.50
C LEU A 108 -38.31 -35.75 -23.74
N GLU A 109 -37.08 -35.95 -24.19
CA GLU A 109 -36.76 -36.85 -25.30
C GLU A 109 -37.15 -38.30 -24.96
N ASN A 110 -36.90 -38.75 -23.74
CA ASN A 110 -37.30 -40.09 -23.28
C ASN A 110 -38.83 -40.24 -23.20
N CYS A 111 -39.56 -39.20 -22.80
CA CYS A 111 -41.03 -39.22 -22.75
C CYS A 111 -41.71 -39.17 -24.13
N GLN A 112 -41.06 -38.61 -25.16
CA GLN A 112 -41.61 -38.54 -26.52
C GLN A 112 -41.35 -39.80 -27.36
N ASN A 113 -40.39 -40.63 -26.94
CA ASN A 113 -39.96 -41.83 -27.66
C ASN A 113 -40.51 -43.14 -27.08
N GLY A 114 -41.37 -43.10 -26.05
CA GLY A 114 -42.05 -44.25 -25.44
C GLY A 114 -43.55 -44.25 -25.71
#